data_AF-A0A1H4IPG1-F1
#
_entry.id   AF-A0A1H4IPG1-F1
#
_cell.length_a   1.000
_cell.length_b   1.000
_cell.length_c   1.000
_cell.angle_alpha   90.00
_cell.angle_beta   90.00
_cell.angle_gamma   90.00
#
_symmetry.space_group_name_H-M   'P 1'
#
loop_
_entity.id
_entity.type
_entity.pdbx_description
1 polymer ?
#
loop_
_entity_poly.entity_id
_entity_poly.type
_entity_poly.pdbx_seq_one_letter_code
_entity_poly.pdbx_strand_id
1 'polypeptide(L)'
;MTDNQERAVHNGVQDEPIMDMHEASDDDKISGIVTQERLDMAGANAAEIEYKLRERFREAGLDVDDEFVSEQAQEISEYPLSGHDTQEPNG
;
A
#
# COMPACT_ATOMS: atom_id res chain seq x y z
N MET A 1 -45.60 -38.91 -5.97
CA MET A 1 -45.52 -38.31 -4.63
C MET A 1 -44.04 -38.17 -4.35
N THR A 2 -43.55 -36.97 -4.61
CA THR A 2 -42.13 -36.59 -4.63
C THR A 2 -41.89 -35.81 -3.35
N ASP A 3 -40.96 -36.21 -2.51
CA ASP A 3 -40.35 -35.28 -1.57
C ASP A 3 -38.87 -35.63 -1.41
N ASN A 4 -38.13 -35.03 -2.33
CA ASN A 4 -36.69 -34.96 -2.37
C ASN A 4 -36.27 -33.96 -1.29
N GLN A 5 -35.64 -34.52 -0.26
CA GLN A 5 -34.94 -33.87 0.84
C GLN A 5 -34.48 -32.43 0.54
N GLU A 6 -35.06 -31.50 1.29
CA GLU A 6 -34.71 -30.08 1.35
C GLU A 6 -33.19 -29.87 1.40
N ARG A 7 -32.61 -29.53 0.24
CA ARG A 7 -31.36 -28.76 0.18
C ARG A 7 -31.73 -27.38 -0.33
N ALA A 8 -32.47 -26.64 0.49
CA ALA A 8 -32.56 -25.20 0.36
C ALA A 8 -31.16 -24.65 0.64
N VAL A 9 -30.43 -24.43 -0.46
CA VAL A 9 -29.31 -23.52 -0.56
C VAL A 9 -29.77 -22.13 -0.11
N HIS A 10 -29.81 -21.89 1.20
CA HIS A 10 -30.00 -20.54 1.67
C HIS A 10 -28.67 -19.80 1.49
N ASN A 11 -28.65 -19.04 0.40
CA ASN A 11 -27.64 -18.07 0.01
C ASN A 11 -27.08 -17.32 1.22
N GLY A 12 -25.78 -17.07 1.13
CA GLY A 12 -25.01 -16.28 2.07
C GLY A 12 -25.72 -15.00 2.43
N VAL A 13 -26.15 -14.94 3.68
CA VAL A 13 -26.22 -13.66 4.37
C VAL A 13 -24.82 -13.51 4.94
N GLN A 14 -23.98 -12.75 4.23
CA GLN A 14 -22.88 -12.08 4.92
C GLN A 14 -23.57 -11.17 5.93
N ASP A 15 -23.64 -11.65 7.17
CA ASP A 15 -23.90 -10.79 8.32
C ASP A 15 -22.93 -9.63 8.22
N GLU A 16 -23.51 -8.44 8.19
CA GLU A 16 -23.00 -7.07 8.27
C GLU A 16 -21.47 -6.88 8.09
N PRO A 17 -21.02 -5.91 7.27
CA PRO A 17 -19.59 -5.64 7.14
C PRO A 17 -19.00 -5.44 8.54
N ILE A 18 -18.06 -6.30 8.91
CA ILE A 18 -17.21 -6.08 10.09
C ILE A 18 -16.46 -4.78 9.74
N MET A 19 -16.97 -3.64 10.22
CA MET A 19 -16.20 -2.41 10.30
C MET A 19 -15.20 -2.59 11.43
N ASP A 20 -14.28 -3.54 11.23
CA ASP A 20 -13.01 -3.47 11.91
C ASP A 20 -12.36 -2.24 11.28
N MET A 21 -12.53 -1.10 11.94
CA MET A 21 -11.74 0.08 11.66
C MET A 21 -10.30 -0.27 12.07
N HIS A 22 -9.65 -1.10 11.27
CA HIS A 22 -8.22 -1.12 11.16
C HIS A 22 -7.84 0.22 10.52
N GLU A 23 -7.91 1.29 11.31
CA GLU A 23 -7.04 2.42 11.03
C GLU A 23 -5.64 1.81 11.03
N ALA A 24 -5.10 1.62 9.83
CA ALA A 24 -3.71 1.22 9.65
C ALA A 24 -2.86 2.13 10.54
N SER A 25 -1.85 1.57 11.22
CA SER A 25 -0.94 2.40 12.00
C SER A 25 -0.38 3.49 11.10
N ASP A 26 0.00 4.63 11.66
CA ASP A 26 0.62 5.69 10.88
C ASP A 26 1.86 5.17 10.14
N ASP A 27 2.61 4.24 10.73
CA ASP A 27 3.71 3.50 10.08
C ASP A 27 3.25 2.69 8.85
N ASP A 28 2.11 2.00 8.93
CA ASP A 28 1.57 1.20 7.83
C ASP A 28 1.11 2.12 6.69
N LYS A 29 0.50 3.27 7.02
CA LYS A 29 0.12 4.29 6.05
C LYS A 29 1.35 4.90 5.38
N ILE A 30 2.39 5.23 6.15
CA ILE A 30 3.65 5.76 5.65
C ILE A 30 4.28 4.77 4.67
N SER A 31 4.42 3.51 5.06
CA SER A 31 4.97 2.43 4.23
C SER A 31 4.19 2.25 2.93
N GLY A 32 2.86 2.30 3.01
CA GLY A 32 1.98 2.23 1.84
C GLY A 32 2.19 3.39 0.87
N ILE A 33 2.25 4.62 1.39
CA ILE A 33 2.48 5.84 0.59
C ILE A 33 3.86 5.79 -0.09
N VAL A 34 4.92 5.45 0.67
CA VAL A 34 6.29 5.34 0.13
C VAL A 34 6.36 4.30 -0.98
N THR A 35 5.73 3.14 -0.79
CA THR A 35 5.71 2.07 -1.80
C THR A 35 5.03 2.51 -3.09
N GLN A 36 3.90 3.23 -2.98
CA GLN A 36 3.17 3.76 -4.13
C GLN A 36 3.97 4.83 -4.88
N GLU A 37 4.52 5.82 -4.16
CA GLU A 37 5.30 6.89 -4.78
C GLU A 37 6.60 6.37 -5.40
N ARG A 38 7.22 5.32 -4.84
CA ARG A 38 8.37 4.65 -5.48
C ARG A 38 8.04 4.07 -6.85
N LEU A 39 6.81 3.62 -7.09
CA LEU A 39 6.34 3.14 -8.39
C LEU A 39 6.01 4.29 -9.33
N ASP A 40 5.26 5.28 -8.84
CA ASP A 40 4.77 6.41 -9.64
C ASP A 40 5.91 7.35 -10.08
N MET A 41 6.95 7.48 -9.25
CA MET A 41 8.07 8.40 -9.45
C MET A 41 9.36 7.68 -9.86
N ALA A 42 9.27 6.44 -10.35
CA ALA A 42 10.44 5.71 -10.83
C ALA A 42 11.20 6.50 -11.92
N GLY A 43 12.42 6.92 -11.61
CA GLY A 43 13.26 7.73 -12.51
C GLY A 43 13.10 9.26 -12.37
N ALA A 44 12.26 9.73 -11.44
CA ALA A 44 12.24 11.13 -11.03
C ALA A 44 13.46 11.48 -10.16
N ASN A 45 13.75 12.78 -10.02
CA ASN A 45 14.84 13.21 -9.14
C ASN A 45 14.38 13.30 -7.67
N ALA A 46 15.33 13.25 -6.73
CA ALA A 46 15.03 13.27 -5.29
C ALA A 46 14.19 14.49 -4.84
N ALA A 47 14.41 15.67 -5.42
CA ALA A 47 13.64 16.88 -5.04
C ALA A 47 12.17 16.80 -5.47
N GLU A 48 11.88 16.19 -6.62
CA GLU A 48 10.51 15.92 -7.09
C GLU A 48 9.82 14.88 -6.19
N ILE A 49 10.54 13.83 -5.81
CA ILE A 49 10.03 12.78 -4.92
C ILE A 49 9.76 13.34 -3.52
N GLU A 50 10.66 14.15 -2.96
CA GLU A 50 10.51 14.78 -1.65
C GLU A 50 9.27 15.69 -1.60
N TYR A 51 9.09 16.52 -2.63
CA TYR A 51 7.91 17.38 -2.75
C TYR A 51 6.61 16.57 -2.72
N LYS A 52 6.58 15.46 -3.45
CA LYS A 52 5.41 14.58 -3.56
C LYS A 52 5.12 13.80 -2.29
N LEU A 53 6.14 13.21 -1.66
CA LEU A 53 5.99 12.55 -0.36
C LEU A 53 5.43 13.51 0.69
N ARG A 54 5.96 14.74 0.77
CA ARG A 54 5.48 15.75 1.72
C ARG A 54 4.03 16.18 1.44
N GLU A 55 3.62 16.22 0.18
CA GLU A 55 2.21 16.46 -0.20
C GLU A 55 1.32 15.30 0.28
N ARG A 56 1.71 14.06 0.00
CA ARG A 56 0.95 12.86 0.37
C ARG A 56 0.80 12.64 1.86
N PHE A 57 1.87 12.81 2.64
CA PHE A 57 1.79 12.67 4.09
C PHE A 57 0.84 13.70 4.69
N ARG A 58 0.86 14.95 4.20
CA ARG A 58 -0.09 15.99 4.63
C ARG A 58 -1.54 15.67 4.24
N GLU A 59 -1.77 15.15 3.04
CA GLU A 59 -3.11 14.69 2.61
C GLU A 59 -3.63 13.55 3.48
N ALA A 60 -2.74 12.66 3.93
CA ALA A 60 -3.04 11.56 4.83
C ALA A 60 -3.12 11.95 6.32
N GLY A 61 -2.81 13.22 6.66
CA GLY A 61 -2.78 13.70 8.04
C GLY A 61 -1.63 13.15 8.88
N LEU A 62 -0.56 12.69 8.23
CA LEU A 62 0.63 12.13 8.85
C LEU A 62 1.66 13.23 9.12
N ASP A 63 2.11 13.34 10.36
CA ASP A 63 3.20 14.22 10.76
C ASP A 63 4.51 13.44 10.67
N VAL A 64 5.29 13.72 9.64
CA VAL A 64 6.53 13.00 9.30
C VAL A 64 7.65 14.02 9.20
N ASP A 65 8.78 13.73 9.85
CA ASP A 65 9.93 14.63 9.88
C ASP A 65 10.53 14.83 8.48
N ASP A 66 10.96 16.06 8.20
CA ASP A 66 11.58 16.42 6.91
C ASP A 66 12.85 15.60 6.61
N GLU A 67 13.59 15.20 7.65
CA GLU A 67 14.77 14.32 7.53
C GLU A 67 14.35 12.96 6.96
N PHE A 68 13.31 12.34 7.53
CA PHE A 68 12.78 11.07 7.03
C PHE A 68 12.28 11.18 5.59
N VAL A 69 11.56 12.27 5.26
CA VAL A 69 11.08 12.50 3.88
C VAL A 69 12.25 12.62 2.91
N SER A 70 13.32 13.31 3.30
CA SER A 70 14.53 13.47 2.47
C SER A 70 15.27 12.15 2.28
N GLU A 71 15.42 11.35 3.34
CA GLU A 71 16.03 10.01 3.27
C GLU A 71 15.25 9.10 2.32
N GLN A 72 13.91 9.06 2.45
CA GLN A 72 13.07 8.23 1.59
C GLN A 72 13.10 8.70 0.12
N ALA A 73 13.16 10.01 -0.12
CA ALA A 73 13.27 10.55 -1.45
C ALA A 73 14.62 10.20 -2.11
N GLN A 74 15.72 10.26 -1.35
CA GLN A 74 17.03 9.81 -1.82
C GLN A 74 16.99 8.31 -2.15
N GLU A 75 16.46 7.48 -1.25
CA GLU A 75 16.37 6.04 -1.44
C GLU A 75 15.56 5.67 -2.69
N ILE A 76 14.41 6.31 -2.92
CA ILE A 76 13.60 6.10 -4.13
C ILE A 76 14.33 6.57 -5.39
N SER A 77 15.10 7.65 -5.33
CA SER A 77 15.81 8.19 -6.49
C SER A 77 17.04 7.37 -6.88
N GLU A 78 17.72 6.78 -5.90
CA GLU A 78 18.92 5.94 -6.09
C GLU A 78 18.54 4.50 -6.42
N TYR A 79 17.46 4.02 -5.81
CA TYR A 79 16.88 2.71 -6.00
C TYR A 79 15.41 2.86 -6.40
N PRO A 80 15.11 3.41 -7.59
CA PRO A 80 13.80 3.21 -8.18
C PRO A 80 13.60 1.69 -8.22
N LEU A 81 12.37 1.18 -8.07
CA LEU A 81 12.10 -0.25 -8.23
C LEU A 81 12.44 -0.68 -9.68
N SER A 82 13.74 -0.78 -9.98
CA SER A 82 14.29 -1.37 -11.17
C SER A 82 13.92 -2.82 -11.03
N GLY A 83 13.09 -3.29 -11.96
CA GLY A 83 12.69 -4.67 -12.18
C GLY A 83 12.93 -5.63 -11.03
N HIS A 84 11.86 -6.26 -10.61
CA HIS A 84 11.77 -7.68 -10.31
C HIS A 84 12.75 -8.55 -11.17
N ASP A 85 14.06 -8.43 -10.96
CA ASP A 85 15.10 -9.22 -11.57
C ASP A 85 15.33 -10.36 -10.60
N THR A 86 14.65 -11.45 -10.96
CA THR A 86 15.10 -12.80 -10.73
C THR A 86 15.56 -13.11 -9.30
N GLN A 87 14.58 -13.49 -8.47
CA GLN A 87 14.80 -14.73 -7.71
C GLN A 87 15.08 -15.82 -8.76
N GLU A 88 16.33 -16.01 -9.16
CA GLU A 88 16.74 -17.30 -9.72
C GLU A 88 16.49 -18.31 -8.59
N PRO A 89 15.60 -19.31 -8.77
CA PRO A 89 15.63 -20.46 -7.89
C PRO A 89 16.92 -21.20 -8.23
N ASN A 90 17.87 -21.08 -7.31
CA ASN A 90 19.01 -21.94 -7.18
C ASN A 90 18.52 -23.41 -7.16
N GLY A 91 18.81 -24.20 -8.20
CA GLY A 91 18.51 -25.64 -8.23
C GLY A 91 18.22 -26.22 -9.62
#